data_AF-A0A218QNT3-F1
#
_entry.id   AF-A0A218QNT3-F1
#
_cell.length_a   1.000
_cell.length_b   1.000
_cell.length_c   1.000
_cell.angle_alpha   90.00
_cell.angle_beta   90.00
_cell.angle_gamma   90.00
#
_symmetry.space_group_name_H-M   'P 1'
#
loop_
_entity.id
_entity.type
_entity.pdbx_description
1 polymer ?
#
loop_
_entity_poly.entity_id
_entity_poly.type
_entity_poly.pdbx_seq_one_letter_code
_entity_poly.pdbx_strand_id
1 'polypeptide(L)' 'MNYQNSTYTDINNQCKLAVKKIVDRILRSGKMSRQDHILLTSTVLAEGNVSEVNRRQINRLFDRIQTGQLKLIDW' A
#
# COMPACT_ATOMS: atom_id res chain seq x y z
N MET A 1 27.51 4.19 19.69
CA MET A 1 26.04 4.29 19.53
C MET A 1 25.67 4.14 18.06
N ASN A 2 24.76 3.22 17.73
CA ASN A 2 24.41 2.86 16.35
C ASN A 2 23.21 3.70 15.87
N TYR A 3 23.49 4.93 15.39
CA TYR A 3 22.46 5.88 14.92
C TYR A 3 21.78 5.46 13.61
N GLN A 4 22.35 4.48 12.89
CA GLN A 4 21.86 4.02 11.60
C GLN A 4 20.61 3.12 11.73
N ASN A 5 20.35 2.50 12.89
CA ASN A 5 19.21 1.57 13.00
C ASN A 5 17.89 2.29 13.31
N SER A 6 17.93 3.50 13.85
CA SER A 6 16.73 4.23 14.29
C SER A 6 15.97 4.84 13.11
N THR A 7 16.69 5.48 12.17
CA THR A 7 16.09 6.19 11.04
C THR A 7 15.47 5.25 10.01
N TYR A 8 16.10 4.11 9.74
CA TYR A 8 15.57 3.10 8.83
C TYR A 8 14.30 2.43 9.37
N THR A 9 14.24 2.19 10.67
CA THR A 9 13.06 1.60 11.30
C THR A 9 11.87 2.56 11.27
N ASP A 10 12.11 3.86 11.49
CA ASP A 10 11.08 4.89 11.38
C ASP A 10 10.56 5.06 9.94
N ILE A 11 11.44 5.15 8.94
CA ILE A 11 11.04 5.27 7.53
C ILE A 11 10.19 4.07 7.10
N ASN A 12 10.61 2.86 7.48
CA ASN A 12 9.90 1.61 7.17
C ASN A 12 8.51 1.56 7.84
N ASN A 13 8.39 2.09 9.06
CA ASN A 13 7.09 2.21 9.73
C ASN A 13 6.19 3.27 9.08
N GLN A 14 6.74 4.40 8.64
CA GLN A 14 5.99 5.44 7.93
C GLN A 14 5.49 4.94 6.56
N CYS A 15 6.34 4.24 5.79
CA CYS A 15 5.96 3.62 4.52
C CYS A 15 4.83 2.60 4.69
N LYS A 16 4.93 1.70 5.68
CA LYS A 16 3.84 0.76 6.03
C LYS A 16 2.54 1.48 6.38
N LEU A 17 2.61 2.57 7.15
CA LEU A 17 1.45 3.35 7.52
C LEU A 17 0.81 4.05 6.30
N ALA A 18 1.64 4.53 5.38
CA ALA A 18 1.20 5.17 4.14
C ALA A 18 0.49 4.16 3.20
N VAL A 19 1.10 2.99 2.96
CA VAL A 19 0.49 1.90 2.18
C VAL A 19 -0.85 1.51 2.79
N LYS A 20 -0.90 1.33 4.11
CA LYS A 20 -2.14 1.01 4.82
C LYS A 20 -3.23 2.07 4.61
N LYS A 21 -2.89 3.35 4.75
CA LYS A 21 -3.85 4.44 4.54
C LYS A 21 -4.41 4.47 3.11
N ILE A 22 -3.57 4.21 2.12
CA ILE A 22 -3.98 4.16 0.71
C ILE A 22 -4.92 2.98 0.47
N VAL A 23 -4.53 1.78 0.93
CA VAL A 23 -5.36 0.57 0.79
C VAL A 23 -6.69 0.72 1.52
N ASP A 24 -6.69 1.21 2.77
CA ASP A 24 -7.92 1.44 3.53
C ASP A 24 -8.84 2.46 2.84
N ARG A 25 -8.28 3.52 2.21
CA ARG A 25 -9.06 4.49 1.41
C ARG A 25 -9.71 3.83 0.20
N ILE A 26 -8.95 3.03 -0.56
CA ILE A 26 -9.44 2.31 -1.74
C ILE A 26 -10.55 1.34 -1.34
N LEU A 27 -10.30 0.52 -0.31
CA LEU A 27 -11.27 -0.45 0.22
C LEU A 27 -12.55 0.21 0.72
N ARG A 28 -12.45 1.36 1.40
CA ARG A 28 -13.62 2.11 1.89
C ARG A 28 -14.43 2.74 0.77
N SER A 29 -13.77 3.16 -0.31
CA SER A 29 -14.45 3.70 -1.49
C SER A 29 -15.09 2.61 -2.37
N GLY A 30 -14.65 1.35 -2.23
CA GLY A 30 -15.07 0.23 -3.07
C GLY A 30 -14.66 0.38 -4.54
N LYS A 31 -13.82 1.38 -4.85
CA LYS A 31 -13.37 1.71 -6.19
C LYS A 31 -11.87 1.96 -6.17
N MET A 32 -11.20 1.65 -7.27
CA MET A 32 -9.78 1.94 -7.43
C MET A 32 -9.56 2.61 -8.77
N SER A 33 -9.12 3.87 -8.72
CA SER A 33 -8.74 4.61 -9.91
C SER A 33 -7.31 4.26 -10.34
N ARG A 34 -6.97 4.57 -11.59
CA ARG A 34 -5.57 4.50 -12.06
C ARG A 34 -4.63 5.37 -11.22
N GLN A 35 -5.10 6.51 -10.71
CA GLN A 35 -4.33 7.36 -9.81
C GLN A 35 -4.04 6.67 -8.47
N ASP A 36 -5.03 5.98 -7.89
CA ASP A 36 -4.85 5.20 -6.66
C ASP A 36 -3.86 4.06 -6.86
N HIS A 37 -3.89 3.40 -8.03
CA HIS A 37 -2.92 2.37 -8.39
C HIS A 37 -1.48 2.91 -8.48
N ILE A 38 -1.29 4.04 -9.17
CA ILE A 38 0.03 4.68 -9.30
C ILE A 38 0.54 5.13 -7.92
N LEU A 39 -0.33 5.71 -7.10
CA LEU A 39 0.03 6.15 -5.75
C LEU A 39 0.45 4.96 -4.87
N LEU A 40 -0.34 3.88 -4.87
CA LEU A 40 -0.02 2.66 -4.13
C LEU A 40 1.33 2.07 -4.58
N THR A 41 1.53 1.93 -5.89
CA THR A 41 2.75 1.35 -6.46
C THR A 41 3.97 2.19 -6.15
N SER A 42 3.89 3.51 -6.32
CA SER A 42 4.98 4.45 -5.99
C SER A 42 5.36 4.37 -4.51
N THR A 43 4.36 4.29 -3.62
CA THR A 43 4.59 4.20 -2.16
C THR A 43 5.24 2.88 -1.77
N VAL A 44 4.85 1.78 -2.40
CA VAL A 44 5.42 0.44 -2.16
C VAL A 44 6.85 0.35 -2.68
N LEU A 45 7.14 0.91 -3.86
CA LEU A 45 8.47 0.90 -4.45
C LEU A 45 9.44 1.85 -3.73
N ALA A 46 8.94 2.93 -3.13
CA ALA A 46 9.76 3.87 -2.35
C ALA A 46 10.39 3.24 -1.10
N GLU A 47 9.81 2.16 -0.56
CA GLU A 47 10.36 1.41 0.57
C GLU A 47 11.60 0.57 0.19
N GLY A 48 11.88 0.41 -1.12
CA GLY A 48 13.03 -0.33 -1.66
C GLY A 48 12.96 -1.86 -1.49
N ASN A 49 12.18 -2.34 -0.53
CA ASN A 49 11.85 -3.74 -0.33
C ASN A 49 10.38 -3.86 0.09
N VAL A 50 9.62 -4.73 -0.58
CA VAL A 50 8.20 -4.93 -0.25
C VAL A 50 8.10 -5.75 1.03
N SER A 51 7.85 -5.09 2.15
CA SER A 51 7.65 -5.77 3.43
C SER A 51 6.46 -6.75 3.38
N GLU A 52 6.50 -7.80 4.21
CA GLU A 52 5.43 -8.80 4.30
C GLU A 52 4.08 -8.18 4.69
N VAL A 53 4.11 -7.10 5.49
CA VAL A 53 2.92 -6.32 5.85
C VAL A 53 2.32 -5.66 4.60
N ASN A 54 3.15 -5.05 3.76
CA ASN A 54 2.71 -4.42 2.52
C ASN A 54 2.21 -5.45 1.51
N ARG A 55 2.86 -6.62 1.40
CA ARG A 55 2.32 -7.75 0.61
C ARG A 55 0.94 -8.18 1.07
N ARG A 56 0.70 -8.34 2.38
CA ARG A 56 -0.62 -8.71 2.92
C ARG A 56 -1.69 -7.65 2.62
N GLN A 57 -1.33 -6.37 2.67
CA GLN A 57 -2.21 -5.25 2.33
C GLN A 57 -2.62 -5.29 0.85
N ILE A 58 -1.63 -5.50 -0.03
CA ILE A 58 -1.83 -5.57 -1.48
C ILE A 58 -2.66 -6.82 -1.85
N ASN A 59 -2.38 -7.97 -1.25
CA ASN A 59 -3.15 -9.19 -1.52
C ASN A 59 -4.62 -9.03 -1.13
N ARG A 60 -4.92 -8.42 0.03
CA ARG A 60 -6.30 -8.10 0.41
C ARG A 60 -7.01 -7.23 -0.61
N LEU A 61 -6.30 -6.28 -1.22
CA LEU A 61 -6.85 -5.44 -2.27
C LEU A 61 -7.18 -6.27 -3.52
N PHE A 62 -6.27 -7.14 -3.95
CA PHE A 62 -6.51 -8.05 -5.08
C PHE A 62 -7.64 -9.03 -4.82
N ASP A 63 -7.76 -9.58 -3.61
CA ASP A 63 -8.88 -10.45 -3.22
C ASP A 63 -10.22 -9.72 -3.39
N ARG A 64 -10.28 -8.42 -3.02
CA ARG A 64 -11.48 -7.60 -3.18
C ARG A 64 -11.81 -7.31 -4.65
N ILE A 65 -10.80 -7.17 -5.50
CA ILE A 65 -10.99 -7.04 -6.95
C ILE A 65 -11.53 -8.35 -7.51
N GLN A 66 -10.93 -9.48 -7.15
CA GLN A 66 -11.31 -10.81 -7.65
C GLN A 66 -12.72 -11.21 -7.20
N THR A 67 -13.12 -10.86 -5.99
CA THR A 67 -14.48 -11.08 -5.47
C THR A 67 -15.51 -10.09 -6.00
N GLY A 68 -15.11 -9.11 -6.82
CA GLY A 68 -15.99 -8.08 -7.38
C GLY A 68 -16.47 -7.02 -6.37
N GLN A 69 -15.92 -7.05 -5.14
CA GLN A 69 -16.21 -6.07 -4.09
C GLN A 69 -15.48 -4.74 -4.31
N LEU A 70 -14.48 -4.71 -5.20
CA LEU A 70 -13.76 -3.52 -5.62
C LEU A 70 -13.90 -3.35 -7.14
N LYS A 71 -14.35 -2.18 -7.59
CA LYS A 71 -14.43 -1.84 -9.01
C LYS A 71 -13.23 -1.02 -9.45
N LEU A 72 -12.56 -1.45 -10.52
CA LEU A 72 -11.57 -0.63 -11.20
C LEU A 72 -12.31 0.46 -11.99
N ILE A 73 -11.95 1.72 -11.77
CA ILE A 73 -12.50 2.87 -12.49
C ILE A 73 -11.37 3.55 -13.26
N ASP A 74 -11.69 4.09 -14.43
CA ASP A 74 -10.75 4.88 -15.26
C ASP A 74 -9.42 4.14 -15.55
N TRP A 75 -9.53 2.86 -15.95
CA TRP A 75 -8.39 1.97 -16.22
C TRP A 75 -7.95 2.00 -17.68
#